data_AF-A0A327V9T1-F1
#
_entry.id   AF-A0A327V9T1-F1
#
_cell.length_a   1.000
_cell.length_b   1.000
_cell.length_c   1.000
_cell.angle_alpha   90.00
_cell.angle_beta   90.00
_cell.angle_gamma   90.00
#
_symmetry.space_group_name_H-M   'P 1'
#
loop_
_entity.id
_entity.type
_entity.pdbx_description
1 polymer ?
#
loop_
_entity_poly.entity_id
_entity_poly.type
_entity_poly.pdbx_seq_one_letter_code
_entity_poly.pdbx_strand_id
1 'polypeptide(L)'
;MASPVLVSPDTVLAPAGTPAAADPLMAAAALARADAARADARGRLDPATVEALTRSGLPAHFVPVLRGGAESTFTGLLDAVALLAEHCPSAAWCAALWAAHGRFCAYLPEEGQREIWRHSPRTRIAAAIAPPCGRARRRADG
;
A
#
# COMPACT_ATOMS: atom_id res chain seq x y z
N MET A 1 -28.93 36.54 5.37
CA MET A 1 -28.66 35.64 4.23
C MET A 1 -27.17 35.76 3.91
N ALA A 2 -26.37 34.77 4.30
CA ALA A 2 -24.92 34.76 4.09
C ALA A 2 -24.62 34.12 2.73
N SER A 3 -23.85 34.81 1.90
CA SER A 3 -23.38 34.30 0.60
C SER A 3 -22.32 33.22 0.83
N PRO A 4 -22.35 32.07 0.13
CA PRO A 4 -21.30 31.06 0.25
C PRO A 4 -20.04 31.52 -0.47
N VAL A 5 -18.89 31.42 0.21
CA VAL A 5 -17.56 31.57 -0.40
C VAL A 5 -17.32 30.34 -1.27
N LEU A 6 -17.34 30.53 -2.59
CA LEU A 6 -16.90 29.53 -3.57
C LEU A 6 -15.38 29.35 -3.44
N VAL A 7 -14.95 28.19 -2.97
CA VAL A 7 -13.55 27.75 -3.09
C VAL A 7 -13.35 27.29 -4.53
N SER A 8 -12.44 27.95 -5.26
CA SER A 8 -12.15 27.63 -6.67
C SER A 8 -11.53 26.23 -6.79
N PRO A 9 -11.93 25.40 -7.78
CA PRO A 9 -11.47 24.01 -7.93
C PRO A 9 -10.02 23.85 -8.44
N ASP A 10 -9.27 24.94 -8.63
CA ASP A 10 -7.98 24.90 -9.34
C ASP A 10 -6.74 24.89 -8.43
N THR A 11 -6.85 24.36 -7.20
CA THR A 11 -5.62 24.04 -6.44
C THR A 11 -5.03 22.76 -7.01
N VAL A 12 -4.32 22.90 -8.13
CA VAL A 12 -3.40 21.88 -8.63
C VAL A 12 -2.31 21.73 -7.57
N LEU A 13 -2.34 20.62 -6.84
CA LEU A 13 -1.23 20.18 -6.00
C LEU A 13 -0.02 20.00 -6.93
N ALA A 14 0.96 20.88 -6.83
CA ALA A 14 2.19 20.78 -7.60
C ALA A 14 2.81 19.38 -7.37
N PRO A 15 3.28 18.67 -8.41
CA PRO A 15 3.96 17.41 -8.20
C PRO A 15 5.24 17.71 -7.40
N ALA A 16 5.31 17.20 -6.18
CA ALA A 16 6.51 17.26 -5.37
C ALA A 16 7.60 16.43 -6.05
N GLY A 17 8.37 17.08 -6.92
CA GLY A 17 9.53 16.49 -7.57
C GLY A 17 10.74 16.55 -6.65
N THR A 18 11.44 15.43 -6.54
CA THR A 18 12.92 15.41 -6.50
C THR A 18 13.37 14.08 -7.12
N PRO A 19 13.95 14.05 -8.34
CA PRO A 19 14.59 12.85 -8.84
C PRO A 19 16.04 12.80 -8.34
N ALA A 20 16.30 11.96 -7.34
CA ALA A 20 17.65 11.61 -6.89
C ALA A 20 17.64 10.19 -6.31
N ALA A 21 18.51 9.32 -6.86
CA ALA A 21 18.43 7.85 -6.86
C ALA A 21 17.25 7.31 -7.68
N ALA A 22 17.43 6.18 -8.38
CA ALA A 22 16.35 5.57 -9.15
C ALA A 22 15.11 5.41 -8.28
N ASP A 23 14.00 6.01 -8.68
CA ASP A 23 12.73 5.96 -7.93
C ASP A 23 12.43 4.50 -7.58
N PRO A 24 12.41 4.13 -6.29
CA PRO A 24 12.16 2.76 -5.85
C PRO A 24 10.88 2.16 -6.43
N LEU A 25 9.87 2.99 -6.69
CA LEU A 25 8.63 2.58 -7.35
C LEU A 25 8.88 2.17 -8.80
N MET A 26 9.57 3.02 -9.58
CA MET A 26 9.94 2.71 -10.97
C MET A 26 10.87 1.50 -11.08
N ALA A 27 11.80 1.32 -10.13
CA ALA A 27 12.66 0.14 -10.08
C ALA A 27 11.83 -1.14 -9.86
N ALA A 28 10.86 -1.10 -8.94
CA ALA A 28 9.94 -2.20 -8.72
C ALA A 28 9.04 -2.47 -9.94
N ALA A 29 8.56 -1.42 -10.62
CA ALA A 29 7.75 -1.54 -11.82
C ALA A 29 8.52 -2.16 -12.99
N ALA A 30 9.77 -1.75 -13.20
CA ALA A 30 10.65 -2.33 -14.22
C ALA A 30 10.93 -3.82 -13.96
N LEU A 31 11.21 -4.19 -12.70
CA LEU A 31 11.41 -5.58 -12.32
C LEU A 31 10.14 -6.42 -12.49
N ALA A 32 8.99 -5.90 -12.04
CA ALA A 32 7.70 -6.56 -12.21
C ALA A 32 7.36 -6.80 -13.68
N ARG A 33 7.65 -5.84 -14.57
CA ARG A 33 7.50 -6.00 -16.03
C ARG A 33 8.39 -7.13 -16.56
N ALA A 34 9.65 -7.18 -16.14
CA ALA A 34 10.59 -8.22 -16.57
C ALA A 34 10.18 -9.63 -16.08
N ASP A 35 9.53 -9.71 -14.93
CA ASP A 35 9.07 -10.96 -14.31
C ASP A 35 7.64 -11.38 -14.69
N ALA A 36 6.87 -10.52 -15.35
CA ALA A 36 5.41 -10.69 -15.53
C ALA A 36 5.00 -12.06 -16.09
N ALA A 37 5.62 -12.50 -17.20
CA ALA A 37 5.29 -13.79 -17.81
C ALA A 37 5.59 -14.99 -16.88
N ARG A 38 6.64 -14.90 -16.05
CA ARG A 38 6.92 -15.93 -15.04
C ARG A 38 5.90 -15.89 -13.91
N ALA A 39 5.45 -14.70 -13.52
CA ALA A 39 4.44 -14.53 -12.50
C ALA A 39 3.10 -15.14 -12.94
N ASP A 40 2.70 -14.90 -14.19
CA ASP A 40 1.48 -15.46 -14.79
C ASP A 40 1.54 -17.00 -14.84
N ALA A 41 2.67 -17.56 -15.32
CA ALA A 41 2.85 -19.01 -15.39
C ALA A 41 2.84 -19.70 -14.01
N ARG A 42 3.30 -19.01 -12.95
CA ARG A 42 3.40 -19.57 -11.59
C ARG A 42 2.20 -19.23 -10.71
N GLY A 43 1.33 -18.30 -11.12
CA GLY A 43 0.25 -17.76 -10.30
C GLY A 43 0.72 -16.97 -9.08
N ARG A 44 1.96 -16.45 -9.09
CA ARG A 44 2.53 -15.64 -8.00
C ARG A 44 3.69 -14.77 -8.48
N LEU A 45 3.85 -13.60 -7.86
CA LEU A 45 4.98 -12.71 -8.12
C LEU A 45 6.32 -13.37 -7.77
N ASP A 46 7.38 -13.00 -8.49
CA ASP A 46 8.73 -13.40 -8.15
C ASP A 46 9.16 -12.78 -6.80
N PRO A 47 9.89 -13.50 -5.93
CA PRO A 47 10.38 -12.96 -4.66
C PRO A 47 11.16 -11.65 -4.80
N ALA A 48 11.92 -11.47 -5.88
CA ALA A 48 12.67 -10.24 -6.11
C ALA A 48 11.73 -9.05 -6.38
N THR A 49 10.70 -9.25 -7.22
CA THR A 49 9.64 -8.26 -7.45
C THR A 49 8.93 -7.90 -6.14
N VAL A 50 8.61 -8.90 -5.30
CA VAL A 50 7.96 -8.70 -4.00
C VAL A 50 8.80 -7.86 -3.04
N GLU A 51 10.11 -8.09 -2.98
CA GLU A 51 11.03 -7.29 -2.16
C GLU A 51 11.15 -5.86 -2.70
N ALA A 52 11.26 -5.69 -4.02
CA ALA A 52 11.31 -4.35 -4.62
C ALA A 52 10.04 -3.52 -4.31
N LEU A 53 8.86 -4.13 -4.44
CA LEU A 53 7.58 -3.51 -4.05
C LEU A 53 7.49 -3.22 -2.54
N THR A 54 8.13 -4.04 -1.71
CA THR A 54 8.20 -3.76 -0.27
C THR A 54 9.06 -2.51 -0.02
N ARG A 55 10.21 -2.43 -0.68
CA ARG A 55 11.16 -1.31 -0.55
C ARG A 55 10.65 -0.01 -1.15
N SER A 56 9.72 -0.05 -2.11
CA SER A 56 9.09 1.15 -2.67
C SER A 56 8.27 1.94 -1.65
N GLY A 57 7.92 1.35 -0.51
CA GLY A 57 7.20 2.01 0.57
C GLY A 57 5.67 1.81 0.53
N LEU A 58 5.14 1.11 -0.48
CA LEU A 58 3.70 0.86 -0.61
C LEU A 58 3.07 0.17 0.61
N PRO A 59 3.68 -0.85 1.27
CA PRO A 59 3.11 -1.41 2.49
C PRO A 59 3.03 -0.42 3.66
N ALA A 60 3.86 0.62 3.66
CA ALA A 60 3.90 1.66 4.70
C ALA A 60 3.06 2.90 4.35
N HIS A 61 2.36 2.90 3.21
CA HIS A 61 1.71 4.09 2.64
C HIS A 61 0.70 4.74 3.58
N PHE A 62 -0.20 3.95 4.19
CA PHE A 62 -1.20 4.43 5.15
C PHE A 62 -0.85 4.14 6.61
N VAL A 63 0.34 3.61 6.88
CA VAL A 63 0.78 3.35 8.25
C VAL A 63 1.00 4.70 8.95
N PRO A 64 0.53 4.90 10.20
CA PRO A 64 0.70 6.17 10.90
C PRO A 64 2.16 6.60 11.03
N VAL A 65 2.42 7.91 11.04
CA VAL A 65 3.80 8.44 11.20
C VAL A 65 4.42 7.99 12.53
N LEU A 66 3.62 7.90 13.60
CA LEU A 66 4.04 7.37 14.90
C LEU A 66 4.48 5.90 14.88
N ARG A 67 4.21 5.19 13.79
CA ARG A 67 4.63 3.80 13.54
C ARG A 67 5.69 3.70 12.44
N GLY A 68 6.22 4.84 11.99
CA GLY A 68 7.25 4.94 10.95
C GLY A 68 6.72 4.87 9.52
N GLY A 69 5.39 4.95 9.33
CA GLY A 69 4.76 4.98 8.02
C GLY A 69 4.70 6.37 7.41
N ALA A 70 4.07 6.46 6.24
CA ALA A 70 3.96 7.71 5.49
C ALA A 70 2.67 8.49 5.78
N GLU A 71 1.64 7.84 6.37
CA GLU A 71 0.32 8.44 6.63
C GLU A 71 -0.23 9.23 5.42
N SER A 72 -0.04 8.66 4.22
CA SER A 72 -0.21 9.34 2.94
C SER A 72 -1.67 9.31 2.46
N THR A 73 -1.93 9.91 1.30
CA THR A 73 -3.27 10.11 0.75
C THR A 73 -3.69 8.99 -0.21
N PHE A 74 -5.00 8.88 -0.45
CA PHE A 74 -5.52 7.96 -1.47
C PHE A 74 -5.07 8.34 -2.89
N THR A 75 -5.03 9.63 -3.21
CA THR A 75 -4.53 10.10 -4.52
C THR A 75 -3.10 9.62 -4.76
N GLY A 76 -2.20 9.79 -3.78
CA GLY A 76 -0.83 9.31 -3.90
C GLY A 76 -0.72 7.79 -4.06
N LEU A 77 -1.61 7.01 -3.43
CA LEU A 77 -1.65 5.56 -3.65
C LEU A 77 -2.12 5.24 -5.07
N LEU A 78 -3.20 5.88 -5.52
CA LEU A 78 -3.79 5.62 -6.83
C LEU A 78 -2.81 5.96 -7.96
N ASP A 79 -2.09 7.08 -7.85
CA ASP A 79 -1.06 7.47 -8.81
C ASP A 79 0.06 6.41 -8.88
N ALA A 80 0.55 5.95 -7.72
CA ALA A 80 1.60 4.94 -7.65
C ALA A 80 1.16 3.56 -8.18
N VAL A 81 -0.08 3.16 -7.87
CA VAL A 81 -0.66 1.89 -8.32
C VAL A 81 -0.98 1.93 -9.81
N ALA A 82 -1.48 3.06 -10.33
CA ALA A 82 -1.73 3.24 -11.76
C ALA A 82 -0.42 3.12 -12.57
N LEU A 83 0.63 3.80 -12.12
CA LEU A 83 1.97 3.68 -12.70
C LEU A 83 2.46 2.23 -12.68
N LEU A 84 2.36 1.52 -11.56
CA LEU A 84 2.73 0.10 -11.49
C LEU A 84 1.90 -0.77 -12.45
N ALA A 85 0.61 -0.47 -12.61
CA ALA A 85 -0.30 -1.26 -13.43
C ALA A 85 0.03 -1.17 -14.92
N GLU A 86 0.59 -0.06 -15.40
CA GLU A 86 1.10 0.06 -16.77
C GLU A 86 2.25 -0.91 -17.08
N HIS A 87 2.95 -1.38 -16.03
CA HIS A 87 4.06 -2.31 -16.13
C HIS A 87 3.66 -3.76 -15.82
N CYS A 88 2.88 -3.96 -14.76
CA CYS A 88 2.39 -5.27 -14.32
C CYS A 88 1.15 -5.11 -13.42
N PRO A 89 -0.06 -5.38 -13.95
CA PRO A 89 -1.30 -5.28 -13.17
C PRO A 89 -1.33 -6.16 -11.92
N SER A 90 -0.77 -7.38 -11.99
CA SER A 90 -0.71 -8.30 -10.84
C SER A 90 0.17 -7.74 -9.70
N ALA A 91 1.29 -7.11 -10.04
CA ALA A 91 2.16 -6.46 -9.05
C ALA A 91 1.48 -5.25 -8.41
N ALA A 92 0.84 -4.41 -9.24
CA ALA A 92 0.06 -3.26 -8.79
C ALA A 92 -1.05 -3.67 -7.82
N TRP A 93 -1.79 -4.74 -8.14
CA TRP A 93 -2.83 -5.30 -7.29
C TRP A 93 -2.29 -5.74 -5.93
N CYS A 94 -1.21 -6.52 -5.89
CA CYS A 94 -0.59 -6.94 -4.63
C CYS A 94 -0.15 -5.73 -3.78
N ALA A 95 0.45 -4.71 -4.39
CA ALA A 95 0.92 -3.55 -3.66
C ALA A 95 -0.23 -2.69 -3.11
N ALA A 96 -1.30 -2.51 -3.89
CA ALA A 96 -2.52 -1.83 -3.46
C ALA A 96 -3.16 -2.54 -2.25
N LEU A 97 -3.22 -3.87 -2.26
CA LEU A 97 -3.73 -4.66 -1.14
C LEU A 97 -2.86 -4.49 0.12
N TRP A 98 -1.53 -4.50 0.00
CA TRP A 98 -0.67 -4.29 1.16
C TRP A 98 -0.88 -2.91 1.79
N ALA A 99 -1.02 -1.86 0.97
CA ALA A 99 -1.35 -0.53 1.46
C ALA A 99 -2.72 -0.52 2.16
N ALA A 100 -3.76 -1.06 1.52
CA ALA A 100 -5.11 -1.10 2.06
C ALA A 100 -5.20 -1.90 3.37
N HIS A 101 -4.52 -3.04 3.46
CA HIS A 101 -4.48 -3.85 4.68
C HIS A 101 -3.71 -3.16 5.81
N GLY A 102 -2.62 -2.44 5.48
CA GLY A 102 -1.95 -1.56 6.44
C GLY A 102 -2.91 -0.54 7.05
N ARG A 103 -3.80 0.04 6.23
CA ARG A 103 -4.85 0.95 6.71
C ARG A 103 -5.85 0.26 7.64
N PHE A 104 -6.25 -0.98 7.39
CA PHE A 104 -7.13 -1.71 8.32
C PHE A 104 -6.46 -1.88 9.69
N CYS A 105 -5.18 -2.23 9.70
CA CYS A 105 -4.42 -2.40 10.93
C CYS A 105 -4.19 -1.09 11.69
N ALA A 106 -4.24 0.07 11.01
CA ALA A 106 -4.18 1.38 11.67
C ALA A 106 -5.39 1.67 12.58
N TYR A 107 -6.48 0.89 12.46
CA TYR A 107 -7.65 0.98 13.35
C TYR A 107 -7.62 -0.01 14.52
N LEU A 108 -6.58 -0.86 14.63
CA LEU A 108 -6.41 -1.68 15.81
C LEU A 108 -6.07 -0.83 17.04
N PRO A 109 -6.32 -1.32 18.26
CA PRO A 109 -5.77 -0.72 19.48
C PRO A 109 -4.25 -0.56 19.38
N GLU A 110 -3.70 0.38 20.13
CA GLU A 110 -2.27 0.71 20.10
C GLU A 110 -1.35 -0.50 20.25
N GLU A 111 -1.71 -1.44 21.11
CA GLU A 111 -0.95 -2.68 21.31
C GLU A 111 -0.85 -3.53 20.04
N GLY A 112 -1.96 -3.69 19.31
CA GLY A 112 -1.97 -4.43 18.05
C GLY A 112 -1.17 -3.73 16.95
N GLN A 113 -1.25 -2.40 16.87
CA GLN A 113 -0.42 -1.62 15.94
C GLN A 113 1.08 -1.79 16.25
N ARG A 114 1.46 -1.70 17.53
CA ARG A 114 2.84 -1.89 17.99
C ARG A 114 3.34 -3.29 17.66
N GLU A 115 2.53 -4.31 17.86
CA GLU A 115 2.90 -5.69 17.56
C GLU A 115 3.19 -5.91 16.06
N ILE A 116 2.27 -5.46 15.19
CA ILE A 116 2.37 -5.64 13.74
C ILE A 116 3.60 -4.92 13.16
N TRP A 117 3.84 -3.69 13.60
CA TRP A 117 4.89 -2.83 13.05
C TRP A 117 6.16 -2.77 13.91
N ARG A 118 6.32 -3.66 14.90
CA ARG A 118 7.47 -3.65 15.84
C ARG A 118 8.84 -3.64 15.16
N HIS A 119 8.93 -4.25 13.97
CA HIS A 119 10.18 -4.38 13.23
C HIS A 119 10.25 -3.50 11.99
N SER A 120 9.11 -3.20 11.37
CA SER A 120 9.07 -2.42 10.15
C SER A 120 7.66 -1.87 9.90
N PRO A 121 7.54 -0.59 9.48
CA PRO A 121 6.27 -0.08 8.94
C PRO A 121 5.91 -0.74 7.61
N ARG A 122 6.87 -1.42 6.97
CA ARG A 122 6.68 -2.13 5.69
C ARG A 122 6.23 -3.59 5.86
N THR A 123 5.80 -4.00 7.05
CA THR A 123 5.19 -5.32 7.26
C THR A 123 4.05 -5.51 6.27
N ARG A 124 4.17 -6.51 5.38
CA ARG A 124 3.13 -6.85 4.41
C ARG A 124 2.04 -7.65 5.08
N ILE A 125 0.79 -7.21 4.92
CA ILE A 125 -0.37 -7.79 5.57
C ILE A 125 -1.25 -8.44 4.51
N ALA A 126 -1.63 -9.69 4.74
CA ALA A 126 -2.65 -10.38 3.95
C ALA A 126 -3.94 -10.40 4.76
N ALA A 127 -5.04 -9.97 4.15
CA ALA A 127 -6.37 -10.06 4.72
C ALA A 127 -7.32 -10.64 3.68
N ALA A 128 -8.33 -11.37 4.15
CA ALA A 128 -9.41 -11.89 3.34
C ALA A 128 -10.73 -11.42 3.96
N ILE A 129 -11.48 -10.61 3.22
CA ILE A 129 -12.82 -10.14 3.61
C ILE A 129 -13.81 -10.87 2.72
N ALA A 130 -13.92 -12.18 2.92
CA ALA A 130 -14.90 -13.02 2.23
C ALA A 130 -16.17 -13.20 3.10
N PRO A 131 -17.34 -13.51 2.50
CA PRO A 131 -18.55 -13.93 3.23
C PRO A 131 -18.20 -15.01 4.27
N PRO A 132 -18.95 -15.16 5.38
CA PRO A 132 -18.47 -15.78 6.62
C PRO A 132 -17.81 -17.14 6.38
N CYS A 133 -16.48 -17.11 6.23
CA CYS A 133 -15.61 -18.26 6.11
C CYS A 133 -14.77 -18.33 7.38
N GLY A 134 -14.79 -19.48 8.06
CA GLY A 134 -14.16 -19.68 9.36
C GLY A 134 -15.17 -19.77 10.50
N ARG A 135 -14.71 -20.31 11.63
CA ARG A 135 -15.48 -20.46 12.87
C ARG A 135 -14.68 -19.86 14.01
N ALA A 136 -15.25 -18.90 14.71
CA ALA A 136 -14.70 -18.36 15.94
C ALA A 136 -15.61 -18.76 17.11
N ARG A 137 -15.01 -19.05 18.27
CA ARG A 137 -15.73 -19.27 19.53
C ARG A 137 -15.15 -18.31 20.55
N ARG A 138 -16.01 -17.48 21.14
CA ARG A 138 -15.62 -16.58 22.23
C ARG A 138 -14.89 -17.34 23.34
N ARG A 139 -13.77 -16.79 23.79
CA ARG A 139 -13.03 -17.18 25.00
C ARG A 139 -13.04 -16.03 26.01
N ALA A 140 -12.46 -16.24 27.19
CA ALA A 140 -12.48 -15.23 28.25
C ALA A 140 -11.72 -13.95 27.86
N ASP A 141 -10.75 -14.08 26.96
CA ASP A 141 -9.85 -13.08 26.41
C ASP A 141 -10.24 -12.57 25.01
N GLY A 142 -11.27 -13.15 24.39
CA GLY A 142 -11.65 -12.86 23.00
C GLY A 142 -12.36 -14.04 22.35
#